data_AF-A0A7C1PZQ9-F1
#
_entry.id   AF-A0A7C1PZQ9-F1
#
_cell.length_a   1.000
_cell.length_b   1.000
_cell.length_c   1.000
_cell.angle_alpha   90.00
_cell.angle_beta   90.00
_cell.angle_gamma   90.00
#
_symmetry.space_group_name_H-M   'P 1'
#
loop_
_entity.id
_entity.type
_entity.pdbx_description
1 polymer ?
#
loop_
_entity_poly.entity_id
_entity_poly.type
_entity_poly.pdbx_seq_one_letter_code
_entity_poly.pdbx_strand_id
1 'polypeptide(L)'
;MRPQGSPAELERRRFRAVALLEQGLLPHEVAERLGVDRRSVRRWKRAYRRRGRAGLQARPAPGRPAKLTARQRRTLAQWILRGPEAFGYRTALWTCRRIADLIRQRFGVTYHPAHIGRLLRACGLTPQRPQRTAKERNDRRIRRWLQQTWPRIKKN
;
A
#
# COMPACT_ATOMS: atom_id res chain seq x y z
N MET A 1 18.74 22.57 -6.30
CA MET A 1 18.79 21.79 -5.03
C MET A 1 17.41 21.27 -4.69
N ARG A 2 17.28 20.02 -4.23
CA ARG A 2 15.99 19.44 -3.78
C ARG A 2 15.63 20.06 -2.42
N PRO A 3 14.40 20.54 -2.20
CA PRO A 3 14.02 21.14 -0.92
C PRO A 3 14.05 20.09 0.19
N GLN A 4 14.77 20.39 1.28
CA GLN A 4 14.92 19.52 2.45
C GLN A 4 13.80 19.76 3.47
N GLY A 5 13.27 18.66 4.03
CA GLY A 5 12.21 18.66 5.02
C GLY A 5 10.98 17.85 4.60
N SER A 6 10.20 17.45 5.58
CA SER A 6 8.87 16.86 5.42
C SER A 6 7.93 17.79 4.63
N PRO A 7 6.85 17.27 4.03
CA PRO A 7 5.86 18.10 3.35
C PRO A 7 5.34 19.24 4.23
N ALA A 8 5.12 19.00 5.52
CA ALA A 8 4.66 20.00 6.48
C ALA A 8 5.70 21.11 6.72
N GLU A 9 6.99 20.79 6.83
CA GLU A 9 8.04 21.82 6.99
C GLU A 9 8.18 22.68 5.73
N LEU A 10 8.11 22.06 4.56
CA LEU A 10 8.15 22.79 3.29
C LEU A 10 6.93 23.70 3.10
N GLU A 11 5.77 23.28 3.58
CA GLU A 11 4.55 24.10 3.61
C GLU A 11 4.70 25.29 4.55
N ARG A 12 5.14 25.05 5.80
CA ARG A 12 5.41 26.13 6.77
C ARG A 12 6.39 27.16 6.21
N ARG A 13 7.45 26.70 5.53
CA ARG A 13 8.42 27.60 4.88
C ARG A 13 7.78 28.50 3.83
N ARG A 14 6.85 27.98 3.03
CA ARG A 14 6.10 28.76 2.03
C ARG A 14 5.19 29.79 2.68
N PHE A 15 4.48 29.41 3.74
CA PHE A 15 3.64 30.35 4.49
C PHE A 15 4.48 31.47 5.11
N ARG A 16 5.62 31.14 5.72
CA ARG A 16 6.55 32.14 6.26
C ARG A 16 7.07 33.08 5.17
N ALA A 17 7.37 32.57 3.99
CA ALA A 17 7.80 33.40 2.86
C ALA A 17 6.73 34.41 2.44
N VAL A 18 5.46 34.00 2.39
CA VAL A 18 4.36 34.92 2.05
C VAL A 18 4.11 35.95 3.15
N ALA A 19 4.16 35.57 4.43
CA ALA A 19 4.03 36.51 5.53
C ALA A 19 5.12 37.60 5.49
N LEU A 20 6.38 37.24 5.18
CA LEU A 20 7.46 38.22 5.02
C LEU A 20 7.24 39.14 3.82
N LEU A 21 6.69 38.62 2.71
CA LEU A 21 6.34 39.44 1.55
C LEU A 21 5.18 40.41 1.85
N GLU A 22 4.22 40.01 2.69
CA GLU A 22 3.11 40.87 3.14
C GLU A 22 3.59 41.97 4.12
N GLN A 23 4.68 41.72 4.84
CA GLN A 23 5.40 42.72 5.65
C GLN A 23 6.24 43.71 4.82
N GLY A 24 6.21 43.61 3.48
CA GLY A 24 6.88 44.53 2.57
C GLY A 24 8.28 44.10 2.12
N LEU A 25 8.81 42.97 2.61
CA LEU A 25 10.14 42.51 2.18
C LEU A 25 10.15 42.15 0.68
N LEU A 26 11.26 42.46 0.04
CA LEU A 26 11.52 42.12 -1.34
C LEU A 26 11.83 40.61 -1.49
N PRO A 27 11.53 40.00 -2.65
CA PRO A 27 11.74 38.55 -2.83
C PRO A 27 13.17 38.05 -2.64
N HIS A 28 14.18 38.91 -2.70
CA HIS A 28 15.59 38.53 -2.48
C HIS A 28 15.91 38.47 -0.97
N GLU A 29 15.45 39.44 -0.18
CA GLU A 29 15.61 39.46 1.28
C GLU A 29 14.90 38.24 1.92
N VAL A 30 13.71 37.90 1.43
CA VAL A 30 12.98 36.70 1.87
C VAL A 30 13.74 35.42 1.52
N ALA A 31 14.40 35.40 0.36
CA ALA A 31 15.16 34.25 -0.12
C ALA A 31 16.38 33.99 0.76
N GLU A 32 17.13 35.05 1.10
CA GLU A 32 18.27 35.01 2.02
C GLU A 32 17.83 34.55 3.41
N ARG A 33 16.81 35.19 3.98
CA ARG A 33 16.31 34.88 5.33
C ARG A 33 15.80 33.45 5.49
N LEU A 34 15.33 32.82 4.42
CA LEU A 34 14.79 31.45 4.43
C LEU A 34 15.75 30.41 3.84
N GLY A 35 16.95 30.82 3.38
CA GLY A 35 17.92 29.92 2.75
C GLY A 35 17.37 29.23 1.50
N VAL A 36 16.66 29.96 0.63
CA VAL A 36 16.07 29.43 -0.60
C VAL A 36 16.40 30.28 -1.81
N ASP A 37 16.22 29.74 -3.01
CA ASP A 37 16.42 30.50 -4.24
C ASP A 37 15.29 31.53 -4.46
N ARG A 38 15.64 32.73 -4.94
CA ARG A 38 14.71 33.84 -5.24
C ARG A 38 13.59 33.45 -6.20
N ARG A 39 13.82 32.55 -7.15
CA ARG A 39 12.78 32.02 -8.07
C ARG A 39 11.74 31.22 -7.31
N SER A 40 12.11 30.53 -6.23
CA SER A 40 11.16 29.82 -5.36
C SER A 40 10.21 30.78 -4.66
N VAL A 41 10.72 31.88 -4.10
CA VAL A 41 9.91 32.93 -3.45
C VAL A 41 8.93 33.55 -4.46
N ARG A 42 9.41 33.92 -5.66
CA ARG A 42 8.54 34.43 -6.74
C ARG A 42 7.44 33.44 -7.14
N ARG A 43 7.77 32.15 -7.23
CA ARG A 43 6.80 31.09 -7.53
C ARG A 43 5.74 30.96 -6.44
N TRP A 44 6.13 31.03 -5.17
CA TRP A 44 5.20 31.00 -4.04
C TRP A 44 4.30 32.23 -4.00
N LYS A 45 4.85 33.44 -4.22
CA LYS A 45 4.07 34.68 -4.37
C LYS A 45 3.00 34.55 -5.46
N ARG A 46 3.37 34.03 -6.64
CA ARG A 46 2.43 33.80 -7.75
C ARG A 46 1.38 32.74 -7.40
N ALA A 47 1.78 31.65 -6.76
CA ALA A 47 0.85 30.59 -6.35
C ALA A 47 -0.17 31.10 -5.33
N TYR A 48 0.27 31.90 -4.36
CA TYR A 48 -0.58 32.53 -3.36
C TYR A 48 -1.54 33.54 -3.98
N ARG A 49 -1.06 34.46 -4.84
CA ARG A 49 -1.93 35.40 -5.55
C ARG A 49 -3.04 34.72 -6.35
N ARG A 50 -2.78 33.54 -6.92
CA ARG A 50 -3.74 32.82 -7.76
C ARG A 50 -4.71 31.94 -6.96
N ARG A 51 -4.28 31.35 -5.84
CA ARG A 51 -5.01 30.28 -5.14
C ARG A 51 -5.06 30.45 -3.61
N GLY A 52 -4.66 31.61 -3.10
CA GLY A 52 -4.50 31.87 -1.67
C GLY A 52 -3.63 30.82 -0.98
N ARG A 53 -4.00 30.50 0.27
CA ARG A 53 -3.31 29.48 1.09
C ARG A 53 -3.26 28.10 0.43
N ALA A 54 -4.30 27.72 -0.33
CA ALA A 54 -4.36 26.44 -1.04
C ALA A 54 -3.29 26.30 -2.15
N GLY A 55 -2.73 27.42 -2.61
CA GLY A 55 -1.58 27.44 -3.52
C GLY A 55 -0.25 27.04 -2.89
N LEU A 56 -0.14 27.10 -1.56
CA LEU A 56 1.09 26.83 -0.80
C LEU A 56 1.07 25.47 -0.10
N GLN A 57 -0.11 24.88 0.05
CA GLN A 57 -0.30 23.62 0.74
C GLN A 57 0.59 22.51 0.17
N ALA A 58 1.16 21.70 1.07
CA ALA A 58 1.80 20.47 0.70
C ALA A 58 0.77 19.53 0.07
N ARG A 59 1.03 19.14 -1.17
CA ARG A 59 0.27 18.10 -1.84
C ARG A 59 1.02 16.80 -1.70
N PRO A 60 0.35 15.70 -1.32
CA PRO A 60 0.94 14.38 -1.45
C PRO A 60 1.38 14.21 -2.90
N ALA A 61 2.65 13.91 -3.12
CA ALA A 61 3.07 13.48 -4.45
C ALA A 61 2.45 12.09 -4.65
N PRO A 62 1.48 11.92 -5.57
CA PRO A 62 1.01 10.59 -5.88
C PRO A 62 2.23 9.88 -6.45
N GLY A 63 2.74 8.88 -5.72
CA GLY A 63 3.92 8.14 -6.15
C GLY A 63 3.70 7.47 -7.51
N ARG A 64 4.61 6.58 -7.91
CA ARG A 64 4.41 5.80 -9.14
C ARG A 64 3.02 5.15 -9.14
N PRO A 65 2.23 5.29 -10.23
CA PRO A 65 0.92 4.66 -10.29
C PRO A 65 1.04 3.17 -10.04
N ALA A 66 0.06 2.61 -9.33
CA ALA A 66 0.02 1.19 -9.07
C ALA A 66 -0.07 0.39 -10.38
N LYS A 67 0.67 -0.72 -10.49
CA LYS A 67 0.68 -1.52 -11.72
C LYS A 67 -0.65 -2.25 -11.99
N LEU A 68 -1.37 -2.64 -10.94
CA LEU A 68 -2.72 -3.19 -11.07
C LEU A 68 -3.77 -2.12 -10.87
N THR A 69 -4.83 -2.17 -11.67
CA THR A 69 -6.04 -1.37 -11.49
C THR A 69 -6.82 -1.82 -10.25
N ALA A 70 -7.76 -1.00 -9.79
CA ALA A 70 -8.66 -1.36 -8.69
C ALA A 70 -9.47 -2.62 -9.00
N ARG A 71 -9.96 -2.76 -10.25
CA ARG A 71 -10.69 -3.95 -10.72
C ARG A 71 -9.81 -5.20 -10.66
N GLN A 72 -8.59 -5.13 -11.20
CA GLN A 72 -7.64 -6.25 -11.17
C GLN A 72 -7.28 -6.67 -9.74
N ARG A 73 -7.15 -5.72 -8.80
CA ARG A 73 -6.93 -6.04 -7.37
C ARG A 73 -8.09 -6.81 -6.75
N ARG A 74 -9.33 -6.41 -7.02
CA ARG A 74 -10.52 -7.13 -6.54
C ARG A 74 -10.59 -8.54 -7.12
N THR A 75 -10.33 -8.67 -8.42
CA THR A 75 -10.26 -9.98 -9.09
C THR A 75 -9.15 -10.86 -8.51
N LEU A 76 -7.96 -10.29 -8.28
CA LEU A 76 -6.86 -11.01 -7.64
C LEU A 76 -7.27 -11.50 -6.25
N ALA A 77 -7.93 -10.67 -5.43
CA ALA A 77 -8.37 -11.08 -4.10
C ALA A 77 -9.33 -12.28 -4.15
N GLN A 78 -10.29 -12.28 -5.07
CA GLN A 78 -11.20 -13.41 -5.29
C GLN A 78 -10.44 -14.68 -5.70
N TRP A 79 -9.43 -14.58 -6.56
CA TRP A 79 -8.60 -15.72 -6.96
C TRP A 79 -7.79 -16.28 -5.80
N ILE A 80 -7.21 -15.43 -4.95
CA ILE A 80 -6.48 -15.88 -3.77
C ILE A 80 -7.42 -16.69 -2.85
N LEU A 81 -8.66 -16.25 -2.66
CA LEU A 81 -9.65 -16.95 -1.82
C LEU A 81 -10.10 -18.30 -2.40
N ARG A 82 -10.13 -18.45 -3.73
CA ARG A 82 -10.43 -19.74 -4.38
C ARG A 82 -9.33 -20.79 -4.17
N GLY A 83 -8.16 -20.37 -3.70
CA GLY A 83 -7.02 -21.24 -3.47
C GLY A 83 -6.22 -21.54 -4.74
N PRO A 84 -4.96 -21.99 -4.58
CA PRO A 84 -4.03 -22.19 -5.70
C PRO A 84 -4.37 -23.40 -6.57
N GLU A 85 -5.07 -24.40 -6.05
CA GLU A 85 -5.47 -25.60 -6.81
C GLU A 85 -6.42 -25.24 -7.95
N ALA A 86 -7.30 -24.25 -7.76
CA ALA A 86 -8.17 -23.71 -8.81
C ALA A 86 -7.40 -23.07 -10.00
N PHE A 87 -6.08 -22.87 -9.85
CA PHE A 87 -5.19 -22.32 -10.87
C PHE A 87 -4.10 -23.30 -11.30
N GLY A 88 -4.30 -24.61 -11.04
CA GLY A 88 -3.42 -25.67 -11.52
C GLY A 88 -2.19 -25.94 -10.67
N TYR A 89 -2.08 -25.34 -9.47
CA TYR A 89 -0.99 -25.64 -8.55
C TYR A 89 -1.29 -26.90 -7.72
N ARG A 90 -0.31 -27.80 -7.61
CA ARG A 90 -0.44 -29.11 -6.93
C ARG A 90 -0.66 -29.05 -5.41
N THR A 91 -0.50 -27.89 -4.78
CA THR A 91 -0.61 -27.76 -3.32
C THR A 91 -1.47 -26.56 -2.96
N ALA A 92 -2.26 -26.69 -1.90
CA ALA A 92 -3.17 -25.66 -1.37
C ALA A 92 -2.48 -24.39 -0.81
N LEU A 93 -1.15 -24.26 -0.93
CA LEU A 93 -0.39 -23.12 -0.40
C LEU A 93 -0.11 -22.07 -1.47
N TRP A 94 -0.57 -20.84 -1.24
CA TRP A 94 -0.08 -19.69 -1.99
C TRP A 94 1.34 -19.32 -1.55
N THR A 95 2.24 -19.17 -2.52
CA THR A 95 3.54 -18.55 -2.31
C THR A 95 3.60 -17.24 -3.09
N CYS A 96 4.44 -16.29 -2.64
CA CYS A 96 4.63 -15.04 -3.36
C CYS A 96 5.07 -15.26 -4.82
N ARG A 97 5.85 -16.31 -5.11
CA ARG A 97 6.26 -16.66 -6.48
C ARG A 97 5.05 -17.08 -7.33
N ARG A 98 4.22 -18.00 -6.82
CA ARG A 98 2.99 -18.44 -7.51
C ARG A 98 2.04 -17.29 -7.80
N ILE A 99 1.86 -16.38 -6.85
CA ILE A 99 1.02 -15.21 -7.05
C ILE A 99 1.62 -14.26 -8.09
N ALA A 100 2.94 -14.03 -8.08
CA ALA A 100 3.60 -13.22 -9.10
C ALA A 100 3.44 -13.82 -10.50
N ASP A 101 3.56 -15.14 -10.63
CA ASP A 101 3.34 -15.86 -11.89
C ASP A 101 1.88 -15.76 -12.35
N LEU A 102 0.92 -15.96 -11.44
CA LEU A 102 -0.50 -15.81 -11.75
C LEU A 102 -0.83 -14.40 -12.26
N ILE A 103 -0.32 -13.36 -11.61
CA ILE A 103 -0.50 -11.96 -12.04
C ILE A 103 0.10 -11.75 -13.43
N ARG A 104 1.30 -12.27 -13.68
CA ARG A 104 1.94 -12.18 -15.00
C ARG A 104 1.08 -12.85 -16.07
N GLN A 105 0.62 -14.07 -15.83
CA GLN A 105 -0.18 -14.84 -16.78
C GLN A 105 -1.54 -14.22 -17.05
N ARG A 106 -2.23 -13.71 -16.03
CA ARG A 106 -3.63 -13.26 -16.15
C ARG A 106 -3.79 -11.78 -16.46
N PHE A 107 -2.81 -10.95 -16.09
CA PHE A 107 -2.86 -9.50 -16.29
C PHE A 107 -1.70 -8.94 -17.13
N GLY A 108 -0.70 -9.75 -17.49
CA GLY A 108 0.49 -9.26 -18.20
C GLY A 108 1.41 -8.37 -17.36
N VAL A 109 1.20 -8.31 -16.03
CA VAL A 109 1.91 -7.40 -15.13
C VAL A 109 2.94 -8.14 -14.30
N THR A 110 4.20 -7.73 -14.39
CA THR A 110 5.29 -8.35 -13.62
C THR A 110 5.50 -7.69 -12.26
N TYR A 111 5.52 -8.51 -11.21
CA TYR A 111 5.95 -8.13 -9.86
C TYR A 111 7.13 -8.98 -9.42
N HIS A 112 8.06 -8.37 -8.69
CA HIS A 112 9.04 -9.13 -7.94
C HIS A 112 8.34 -9.84 -6.75
N PRO A 113 8.62 -11.11 -6.45
CA PRO A 113 7.95 -11.86 -5.38
C PRO A 113 7.97 -11.16 -4.01
N ALA A 114 9.06 -10.45 -3.68
CA ALA A 114 9.17 -9.68 -2.43
C ALA A 114 8.10 -8.58 -2.28
N HIS A 115 7.54 -8.09 -3.39
CA HIS A 115 6.51 -7.04 -3.37
C HIS A 115 5.08 -7.58 -3.22
N ILE A 116 4.90 -8.89 -3.37
CA ILE A 116 3.56 -9.51 -3.35
C ILE A 116 2.89 -9.35 -1.99
N GLY A 117 3.61 -9.53 -0.88
CA GLY A 117 3.03 -9.32 0.45
C GLY A 117 2.46 -7.91 0.64
N ARG A 118 3.16 -6.88 0.14
CA ARG A 118 2.67 -5.49 0.17
C ARG A 118 1.46 -5.30 -0.74
N LEU A 119 1.47 -5.91 -1.93
CA LEU A 119 0.35 -5.88 -2.86
C LEU A 119 -0.90 -6.53 -2.26
N LEU A 120 -0.77 -7.69 -1.63
CA LEU A 120 -1.90 -8.41 -1.01
C LEU A 120 -2.52 -7.60 0.13
N ARG A 121 -1.70 -6.97 0.98
CA ARG A 121 -2.21 -6.04 2.00
C ARG A 121 -3.00 -4.88 1.39
N ALA A 122 -2.51 -4.31 0.28
CA ALA A 122 -3.24 -3.28 -0.46
C ALA A 122 -4.53 -3.80 -1.15
N CYS A 123 -4.70 -5.12 -1.27
CA CYS A 123 -5.94 -5.77 -1.71
C CYS A 123 -6.86 -6.15 -0.53
N GLY A 124 -6.53 -5.76 0.71
CA GLY A 124 -7.29 -6.10 1.91
C GLY A 124 -7.04 -7.51 2.44
N LEU A 125 -6.04 -8.22 1.92
CA LEU A 125 -5.72 -9.58 2.35
C LEU A 125 -4.63 -9.57 3.43
N THR A 126 -4.86 -10.32 4.50
CA THR A 126 -3.89 -10.57 5.57
C THR A 126 -3.20 -11.92 5.36
N PRO A 127 -1.94 -12.08 5.80
CA PRO A 127 -1.27 -13.38 5.77
C PRO A 127 -2.04 -14.39 6.63
N GLN A 128 -2.59 -15.42 6.00
CA GLN A 128 -3.27 -16.51 6.69
C GLN A 128 -2.25 -17.62 6.99
N ARG A 129 -2.15 -18.03 8.24
CA ARG A 129 -1.42 -19.24 8.60
C ARG A 129 -2.34 -20.43 8.30
N PRO A 130 -1.99 -21.34 7.37
CA PRO A 130 -2.78 -22.53 7.15
C PRO A 130 -2.84 -23.32 8.45
N GLN A 131 -4.04 -23.75 8.83
CA GLN A 131 -4.21 -24.63 9.98
C GLN A 131 -3.45 -25.94 9.67
N ARG A 132 -2.59 -26.38 10.59
CA ARG A 132 -1.85 -27.63 10.39
C ARG A 132 -2.83 -28.79 10.45
N THR A 133 -3.20 -29.30 9.29
CA THR A 133 -4.10 -30.44 9.16
C THR A 133 -3.31 -31.61 8.58
N ALA A 134 -3.38 -32.78 9.23
CA ALA A 134 -2.75 -33.99 8.70
C ALA A 134 -3.36 -34.33 7.33
N LYS A 135 -2.52 -34.70 6.36
CA LYS A 135 -2.96 -35.04 4.99
C LYS A 135 -3.93 -36.23 4.97
N GLU A 136 -3.82 -37.12 5.95
CA GLU A 136 -4.67 -38.30 6.15
C GLU A 136 -5.96 -38.01 6.94
N ARG A 137 -6.16 -36.75 7.37
CA ARG A 137 -7.31 -36.37 8.18
C ARG A 137 -8.60 -36.63 7.40
N ASN A 138 -9.37 -37.59 7.89
CA ASN A 138 -10.69 -37.90 7.37
C ASN A 138 -11.74 -37.45 8.37
N ASP A 139 -12.35 -36.29 8.12
CA ASP A 139 -13.33 -35.68 9.03
C ASP A 139 -14.60 -36.55 9.23
N ARG A 140 -14.89 -37.48 8.31
CA ARG A 140 -15.97 -38.46 8.52
C ARG A 140 -15.56 -39.54 9.52
N ARG A 141 -14.32 -40.04 9.44
CA ARG A 141 -13.77 -40.99 10.43
C ARG A 141 -13.65 -40.35 11.82
N ILE A 142 -13.18 -39.10 11.88
CA ILE A 142 -13.06 -38.36 13.15
C ILE A 142 -14.43 -38.15 13.81
N ARG A 143 -15.44 -37.71 13.05
CA ARG A 143 -16.80 -37.55 13.58
C ARG A 143 -17.39 -38.87 14.08
N ARG A 144 -17.19 -39.96 13.32
CA ARG A 144 -17.64 -41.29 13.72
C ARG A 144 -16.99 -41.75 15.03
N TRP A 145 -15.67 -41.60 15.15
CA TRP A 145 -14.93 -41.95 16.36
C TRP A 145 -15.36 -41.13 17.58
N LEU A 146 -15.57 -39.81 17.42
CA LEU A 146 -16.07 -38.93 18.48
C LEU A 146 -17.49 -39.30 18.94
N GLN A 147 -18.35 -39.77 18.04
CA GLN A 147 -19.72 -40.15 18.40
C GLN A 147 -19.81 -41.56 19.00
N GLN A 148 -19.00 -42.50 18.52
CA GLN A 148 -19.18 -43.93 18.84
C GLN A 148 -18.14 -44.44 19.83
N THR A 149 -16.89 -43.99 19.72
CA THR A 149 -15.77 -44.56 20.46
C THR A 149 -15.43 -43.72 21.69
N TRP A 150 -15.43 -42.39 21.55
CA TRP A 150 -15.10 -41.47 22.64
C TRP A 150 -16.03 -41.58 23.87
N PRO A 151 -17.38 -41.69 23.74
CA PRO A 151 -18.26 -41.84 24.90
C PRO A 151 -18.07 -43.16 25.65
N ARG A 152 -17.57 -44.21 24.97
CA ARG A 152 -17.28 -45.52 25.58
C ARG A 152 -16.00 -45.48 26.40
N ILE A 153 -14.98 -44.77 25.91
CA ILE A 153 -13.71 -44.58 26.62
C ILE A 153 -13.89 -43.68 27.84
N LYS A 154 -14.75 -42.65 27.76
CA LYS A 154 -14.99 -41.68 28.86
C LYS A 154 -15.85 -42.25 30.02
N LYS A 155 -16.51 -43.40 29.82
CA LYS A 155 -17.38 -44.05 30.84
C LYS A 155 -16.66 -45.12 31.66
N ASN A 156 -15.41 -45.44 31.31
CA ASN A 156 -14.46 -46.18 32.16
C ASN A 156 -13.50 -45.18 32.81
#